data_AF-A0A523MX84-F1
#
_entry.id   AF-A0A523MX84-F1
#
_cell.length_a   1.000
_cell.length_b   1.000
_cell.length_c   1.000
_cell.angle_alpha   90.00
_cell.angle_beta   90.00
_cell.angle_gamma   90.00
#
_symmetry.space_group_name_H-M   'P 1'
#
loop_
_entity.id
_entity.type
_entity.pdbx_description
1 polymer ?
#
loop_
_entity_poly.entity_id
_entity_poly.type
_entity_poly.pdbx_seq_one_letter_code
_entity_poly.pdbx_strand_id
1 'polypeptide(L)'
;MQPNPYKVEILVIGNEIITGLVADTNSGVITRRLERLGISVTRHVAVGDEEEEITDAVQQALARVDCVILTGGLGATHDDITKGVL
;
A
#
# COMPACT_ATOMS: atom_id res chain seq x y z
N MET A 1 -21.55 5.46 14.08
CA MET A 1 -20.11 5.24 14.36
C MET A 1 -19.46 6.62 14.37
N GLN A 2 -18.64 6.95 15.37
CA GLN A 2 -17.86 8.18 15.33
C GLN A 2 -16.91 8.10 14.13
N PRO A 3 -16.71 9.19 13.35
CA PRO A 3 -15.73 9.18 12.28
C PRO A 3 -14.36 8.92 12.90
N ASN A 4 -13.67 7.90 12.39
CA ASN A 4 -12.30 7.62 12.80
C ASN A 4 -11.41 8.78 12.35
N PRO A 5 -10.64 9.39 13.27
CA PRO A 5 -9.76 10.50 12.91
C PRO A 5 -8.62 10.06 11.97
N TYR A 6 -8.23 8.79 11.99
CA TYR A 6 -7.07 8.30 11.26
C TYR A 6 -7.43 7.94 9.83
N LYS A 7 -6.76 8.60 8.88
CA LYS A 7 -6.81 8.25 7.46
C LYS A 7 -5.72 7.23 7.16
N VAL A 8 -6.08 6.20 6.40
CA VAL A 8 -5.14 5.16 5.96
C VAL A 8 -5.13 5.07 4.44
N GLU A 9 -3.93 5.00 3.86
CA GLU A 9 -3.71 4.69 2.44
C GLU A 9 -3.01 3.33 2.33
N ILE A 10 -3.42 2.50 1.37
CA ILE A 10 -2.73 1.25 1.06
C ILE A 10 -1.91 1.46 -0.21
N LEU A 11 -0.63 1.11 -0.14
CA LEU A 11 0.31 1.16 -1.24
C LEU A 11 0.69 -0.28 -1.64
N VAL A 12 0.45 -0.63 -2.89
CA VAL A 12 0.67 -1.95 -3.47
C VAL A 12 1.89 -1.89 -4.38
N ILE A 13 2.89 -2.71 -4.11
CA ILE A 13 4.14 -2.76 -4.89
C ILE A 13 4.12 -4.03 -5.75
N GLY A 14 4.23 -3.86 -7.07
CA GLY A 14 4.41 -4.99 -7.98
C GLY A 14 4.04 -4.67 -9.42
N ASN A 15 4.97 -4.91 -10.34
CA ASN A 15 4.75 -4.72 -11.77
C ASN A 15 3.62 -5.59 -12.32
N GLU A 16 3.40 -6.77 -11.76
CA GLU A 16 2.28 -7.66 -12.11
C GLU A 16 0.91 -7.05 -11.79
N ILE A 17 0.85 -6.17 -10.77
CA ILE A 17 -0.36 -5.44 -10.42
C ILE A 17 -0.56 -4.28 -11.42
N ILE A 18 0.51 -3.52 -11.71
CA ILE A 18 0.48 -2.42 -12.68
C ILE A 18 0.10 -2.89 -14.08
N THR A 19 0.66 -4.02 -14.51
CA THR A 19 0.40 -4.62 -15.83
C THR A 19 -0.96 -5.33 -15.89
N GLY A 20 -1.64 -5.50 -14.76
CA GLY A 20 -2.92 -6.21 -14.66
C GLY A 20 -2.81 -7.72 -14.85
N LEU A 21 -1.59 -8.28 -14.78
CA LEU A 21 -1.35 -9.73 -14.83
C LEU A 21 -1.96 -10.42 -13.60
N VAL A 22 -1.88 -9.76 -12.44
CA VAL A 22 -2.44 -10.24 -11.17
C VAL A 22 -3.38 -9.19 -10.62
N ALA A 23 -4.56 -9.62 -10.13
CA ALA A 23 -5.48 -8.75 -9.45
C ALA A 23 -5.01 -8.49 -8.01
N ASP A 24 -5.04 -7.23 -7.56
CA ASP A 24 -4.82 -6.91 -6.16
C ASP A 24 -5.99 -7.37 -5.28
N THR A 25 -5.81 -8.52 -4.61
CA THR A 25 -6.75 -9.00 -3.60
C THR A 25 -6.39 -8.56 -2.18
N ASN A 26 -5.14 -8.14 -1.97
CA ASN A 26 -4.60 -7.86 -0.64
C ASN A 26 -5.22 -6.59 -0.07
N SER A 27 -5.31 -5.51 -0.86
CA SER A 27 -5.90 -4.26 -0.39
C SER A 27 -7.35 -4.45 0.03
N GLY A 28 -8.12 -5.26 -0.71
CA GLY A 28 -9.49 -5.61 -0.32
C GLY A 28 -9.57 -6.38 1.01
N VAL A 29 -8.66 -7.33 1.25
CA VAL A 29 -8.61 -8.07 2.53
C VAL A 29 -8.23 -7.14 3.69
N ILE A 30 -7.24 -6.28 3.49
CA ILE A 30 -6.76 -5.33 4.50
C ILE A 30 -7.85 -4.31 4.84
N THR A 31 -8.46 -3.67 3.83
CA THR A 31 -9.56 -2.72 4.03
C THR A 31 -10.69 -3.34 4.85
N ARG A 32 -11.17 -4.54 4.50
CA ARG A 32 -12.24 -5.21 5.27
C ARG A 32 -11.85 -5.50 6.72
N ARG A 33 -10.57 -5.72 7.01
CA ARG A 33 -10.09 -5.91 8.39
C ARG A 33 -10.05 -4.59 9.15
N LEU A 34 -9.55 -3.53 8.51
CA LEU A 34 -9.52 -2.19 9.08
C LEU A 34 -10.92 -1.64 9.36
N GLU A 35 -11.87 -1.84 8.45
CA GLU A 35 -13.27 -1.44 8.62
C GLU A 35 -13.91 -2.07 9.86
N ARG A 36 -13.59 -3.33 10.17
CA ARG A 36 -14.06 -3.99 11.41
C ARG A 36 -13.48 -3.37 12.68
N LEU A 37 -12.33 -2.70 12.57
CA LEU A 37 -11.72 -1.92 13.64
C LEU A 37 -12.20 -0.46 13.63
N GLY A 38 -13.14 -0.12 12.75
CA GLY A 38 -13.62 1.24 12.54
C GLY A 38 -12.62 2.15 11.82
N ILE A 39 -11.60 1.61 11.15
CA ILE A 39 -10.60 2.37 10.40
C ILE A 39 -10.97 2.42 8.92
N SER A 40 -11.03 3.64 8.38
CA SER A 40 -11.38 3.87 6.98
C SER A 40 -10.13 4.00 6.12
N VAL A 41 -10.05 3.17 5.08
CA VAL A 41 -9.05 3.31 4.03
C VAL A 41 -9.58 4.30 3.00
N THR A 42 -8.83 5.37 2.74
CA THR A 42 -9.27 6.46 1.85
C THR A 42 -8.82 6.28 0.41
N ARG A 43 -7.76 5.51 0.18
CA ARG A 43 -7.13 5.34 -1.13
C ARG A 43 -6.30 4.06 -1.19
N HIS A 44 -6.30 3.43 -2.36
CA HIS A 44 -5.34 2.39 -2.77
C HIS A 44 -4.50 2.95 -3.92
N VAL A 45 -3.19 2.75 -3.86
CA VAL A 45 -2.25 3.11 -4.93
C VAL A 45 -1.43 1.89 -5.26
N ALA A 46 -1.28 1.58 -6.55
CA ALA A 46 -0.32 0.60 -7.01
C ALA A 46 0.88 1.32 -7.64
N VAL A 47 2.07 0.84 -7.37
CA VAL A 47 3.34 1.30 -7.97
C VAL A 47 4.17 0.11 -8.46
N GLY A 48 5.12 0.40 -9.37
CA GLY A 48 6.13 -0.56 -9.77
C GLY A 48 7.10 -0.92 -8.65
N ASP A 49 7.99 -1.87 -8.91
CA ASP A 49 9.01 -2.36 -7.98
C ASP A 49 10.32 -1.54 -7.97
N GLU A 50 10.37 -0.43 -8.72
CA GLU A 50 11.50 0.48 -8.73
C GLU A 50 11.58 1.31 -7.43
N GLU A 51 12.78 1.42 -6.86
CA GLU A 51 13.02 2.14 -5.59
C GLU A 51 12.51 3.59 -5.61
N GLU A 52 12.71 4.30 -6.72
CA GLU A 52 12.26 5.69 -6.90
C GLU A 52 10.73 5.80 -6.86
N GLU A 53 10.03 4.90 -7.54
CA GLU A 53 8.55 4.84 -7.59
C GLU A 53 7.97 4.55 -6.20
N ILE A 54 8.58 3.61 -5.46
CA ILE A 54 8.18 3.28 -4.09
C ILE A 54 8.38 4.49 -3.17
N THR A 55 9.57 5.11 -3.25
CA THR A 55 9.93 6.25 -2.39
C THR A 55 8.99 7.43 -2.60
N ASP A 56 8.78 7.84 -3.86
CA ASP A 56 7.92 8.97 -4.20
C ASP A 56 6.47 8.71 -3.74
N ALA A 57 5.94 7.51 -4.00
CA ALA A 57 4.58 7.18 -3.62
C ALA A 57 4.38 7.11 -2.10
N VAL A 58 5.37 6.62 -1.33
CA VAL A 58 5.33 6.67 0.14
C VAL A 58 5.36 8.10 0.64
N GLN A 59 6.28 8.94 0.14
CA GLN A 59 6.35 10.36 0.55
C GLN A 59 5.04 11.10 0.26
N GLN A 60 4.49 10.90 -0.92
CA GLN A 60 3.21 11.46 -1.32
C GLN A 60 2.05 10.98 -0.43
N ALA A 61 2.02 9.70 -0.06
CA ALA A 61 0.99 9.15 0.82
C ALA A 61 1.11 9.72 2.25
N LEU A 62 2.33 9.77 2.81
CA LEU A 62 2.59 10.35 4.13
C LEU A 62 2.23 11.84 4.23
N ALA A 63 2.23 12.57 3.11
CA ALA A 63 1.73 13.95 3.07
C ALA A 63 0.20 14.07 3.20
N ARG A 64 -0.56 12.97 3.05
CA ARG A 64 -2.03 12.95 2.99
C ARG A 64 -2.70 12.20 4.13
N VAL A 65 -2.05 11.18 4.69
CA VAL A 65 -2.64 10.23 5.63
C VAL A 65 -1.79 10.02 6.86
N ASP A 66 -2.42 9.58 7.95
CA ASP A 66 -1.76 9.33 9.24
C ASP A 66 -1.00 8.00 9.24
N CYS A 67 -1.37 7.07 8.36
CA CYS A 67 -0.77 5.75 8.25
C CYS A 67 -0.80 5.25 6.80
N VAL A 68 0.33 4.70 6.36
CA VAL A 68 0.48 4.03 5.06
C VAL A 68 0.71 2.55 5.33
N ILE A 69 -0.05 1.69 4.67
CA ILE A 69 0.15 0.24 4.70
C ILE A 69 0.73 -0.19 3.36
N LEU A 70 1.92 -0.78 3.39
CA LEU A 70 2.55 -1.33 2.20
C LEU A 70 2.20 -2.83 2.07
N THR A 71 1.96 -3.28 0.84
CA THR A 71 1.70 -4.69 0.49
C THR A 71 2.28 -4.98 -0.89
N GLY A 72 2.54 -6.25 -1.20
CA GLY A 72 3.23 -6.64 -2.44
C GLY A 72 4.75 -6.69 -2.25
N GLY A 73 5.49 -7.09 -3.29
CA GLY A 73 6.95 -7.23 -3.21
C GLY A 73 7.48 -8.44 -2.42
N LEU A 74 6.65 -9.45 -2.11
CA LEU A 74 7.06 -10.65 -1.34
C LEU A 74 7.34 -11.89 -2.23
N GLY A 75 7.54 -11.70 -3.54
CA GLY A 75 7.84 -12.76 -4.50
C GLY A 75 9.35 -13.08 -4.58
N ALA A 76 9.73 -14.28 -4.13
CA ALA A 76 10.97 -15.10 -4.20
C ALA A 76 12.30 -14.66 -4.89
N THR A 77 12.43 -13.49 -5.50
CA THR A 77 13.62 -13.07 -6.25
C THR A 77 14.26 -11.86 -5.60
N HIS A 78 15.47 -12.07 -5.07
CA HIS A 78 16.53 -11.10 -4.76
C HIS A 78 16.20 -9.64 -5.14
N ASP A 79 15.49 -8.94 -4.28
CA ASP A 79 16.05 -7.88 -3.45
C ASP A 79 14.91 -7.27 -2.64
N ASP A 80 14.92 -7.53 -1.33
CA ASP A 80 14.09 -6.85 -0.34
C ASP A 80 14.54 -5.37 -0.21
N ILE A 81 14.44 -4.57 -1.28
CA ILE A 81 14.73 -3.13 -1.27
C ILE A 81 13.74 -2.36 -0.38
N THR A 82 12.58 -2.94 -0.04
CA THR A 82 11.64 -2.35 0.93
C THR A 82 12.27 -2.08 2.30
N LYS A 83 13.34 -2.79 2.67
CA LYS A 83 14.11 -2.53 3.91
C LYS A 83 15.26 -1.51 3.74
N GLY A 84 15.71 -1.27 2.52
CA GLY A 84 16.79 -0.30 2.25
C GLY A 84 16.28 1.13 2.07
N VAL A 85 15.01 1.27 1.73
CA VAL A 85 14.38 2.53 1.29
C VAL A 85 13.64 3.27 2.41
N LEU A 86 13.22 2.55 3.48
CA LEU A 86 12.39 3.09 4.56
C LEU A 86 13.08 3.09 5.92
#